data_AF-A0AA43I705-F1
#
_entry.id   AF-A0AA43I705-F1
#
_cell.length_a   1.000
_cell.length_b   1.000
_cell.length_c   1.000
_cell.angle_alpha   90.00
_cell.angle_beta   90.00
_cell.angle_gamma   90.00
#
_symmetry.space_group_name_H-M   'P 1'
#
loop_
_entity.id
_entity.type
_entity.pdbx_description
1 polymer ?
#
loop_
_entity_poly.entity_id
_entity_poly.type
_entity_poly.pdbx_seq_one_letter_code
_entity_poly.pdbx_strand_id
1 'polypeptide(L)' 'MKRLAGIQLIAKKQAIYRLFNPNARDAGSHHYTASQTEVQALLAAGWSSENIGWYGN' A
#
# COMPACT_ATOMS: atom_id res chain seq x y z
N MET A 1 -41.22 8.02 -11.27
CA MET A 1 -39.94 8.75 -11.20
C MET A 1 -38.94 7.89 -10.44
N LYS A 2 -38.05 7.18 -11.14
CA LYS A 2 -37.05 6.29 -10.51
C LYS A 2 -35.78 7.11 -10.27
N ARG A 3 -35.50 7.48 -9.02
CA ARG A 3 -34.16 7.94 -8.62
C ARG A 3 -33.29 6.71 -8.44
N LEU A 4 -32.54 6.35 -9.49
CA LEU A 4 -31.48 5.37 -9.39
C LEU A 4 -30.29 6.05 -8.73
N ALA A 5 -30.13 5.85 -7.42
CA ALA A 5 -28.84 6.03 -6.77
C ALA A 5 -27.94 4.88 -7.25
N GLY A 6 -27.36 5.02 -8.43
CA GLY A 6 -26.27 4.18 -8.91
C GLY A 6 -25.05 4.47 -8.07
N ILE A 7 -25.01 3.95 -6.84
CA ILE A 7 -23.82 3.93 -6.02
C ILE A 7 -22.85 3.02 -6.73
N GLN A 8 -21.84 3.66 -7.29
CA GLN A 8 -20.73 3.10 -8.03
C GLN A 8 -19.99 2.07 -7.15
N LEU A 9 -20.44 0.81 -7.17
CA LEU A 9 -19.70 -0.36 -6.66
C LEU A 9 -18.58 -0.73 -7.66
N ILE A 10 -17.69 0.21 -7.99
CA ILE A 10 -16.34 -0.22 -8.42
C ILE A 10 -15.64 -0.53 -7.12
N ALA A 11 -15.28 -1.80 -6.94
CA ALA A 11 -14.35 -2.20 -5.89
C ALA A 11 -13.20 -1.18 -5.87
N LYS A 12 -13.08 -0.43 -4.77
CA LYS A 12 -12.01 0.54 -4.62
C LYS A 12 -10.72 -0.25 -4.56
N LYS A 13 -10.01 -0.28 -5.68
CA LYS A 13 -8.67 -0.85 -5.75
C LYS A 13 -7.77 -0.16 -4.73
N GLN A 14 -7.40 -0.89 -3.68
CA GLN A 14 -6.58 -0.36 -2.58
C GLN A 14 -5.11 -0.46 -2.98
N ALA A 15 -4.40 0.66 -3.04
CA ALA A 15 -2.96 0.65 -3.30
C ALA A 15 -2.22 -0.05 -2.15
N ILE A 16 -1.31 -0.96 -2.50
CA ILE A 16 -0.37 -1.62 -1.59
C ILE A 16 1.03 -1.17 -1.95
N TYR A 17 1.70 -0.54 -0.99
CA TYR A 17 3.06 -0.04 -1.11
C TYR A 17 4.06 -1.14 -0.77
N ARG A 18 5.16 -1.22 -1.53
CA ARG A 18 6.30 -2.06 -1.21
C ARG A 18 7.43 -1.20 -0.64
N LEU A 19 8.01 -1.63 0.47
CA LEU A 19 9.15 -0.98 1.09
C LEU A 19 10.30 -1.97 1.28
N PHE A 20 11.51 -1.53 0.99
CA PHE A 20 12.73 -2.30 1.14
C PHE A 20 13.50 -1.87 2.39
N ASN A 21 13.94 -2.84 3.19
CA ASN A 21 14.83 -2.65 4.32
C ASN A 21 16.29 -2.95 3.91
N PRO A 22 17.15 -1.94 3.73
CA PRO A 22 18.56 -2.17 3.38
C PRO A 22 19.36 -2.87 4.49
N ASN A 23 18.85 -2.91 5.72
CA ASN A 23 19.50 -3.57 6.84
C ASN A 23 19.12 -5.04 7.00
N ALA A 24 18.14 -5.54 6.25
CA ALA A 24 17.75 -6.94 6.27
C ALA A 24 18.82 -7.78 5.54
N ARG A 25 19.34 -8.81 6.20
CA ARG A 25 20.39 -9.67 5.64
C ARG A 25 19.86 -10.90 4.91
N ASP A 26 18.61 -11.26 5.15
CA ASP A 26 17.97 -12.48 4.64
C ASP A 26 16.52 -12.20 4.19
N ALA A 27 15.64 -13.21 4.24
CA ALA A 27 14.21 -13.07 3.97
C ALA A 27 13.56 -11.99 4.87
N GLY A 28 12.54 -11.31 4.34
CA GLY A 28 11.86 -10.20 5.05
C GLY A 28 12.43 -8.82 4.74
N SER A 29 13.28 -8.69 3.71
CA SER A 29 13.77 -7.41 3.22
C SER A 29 12.69 -6.51 2.60
N HIS A 30 11.50 -7.05 2.35
CA HIS A 30 10.38 -6.32 1.77
C HIS A 30 9.15 -6.38 2.68
N HIS A 31 8.52 -5.22 2.88
CA HIS A 31 7.25 -5.08 3.59
C HIS A 31 6.16 -4.53 2.68
N TYR A 32 4.92 -4.95 2.91
CA TYR A 32 3.77 -4.58 2.10
C TYR A 32 2.66 -4.01 2.96
N THR A 33 2.19 -2.81 2.63
CA THR A 33 1.14 -2.16 3.42
C THR A 33 0.25 -1.24 2.58
N ALA A 34 -1.02 -1.14 2.97
CA ALA A 34 -1.94 -0.11 2.49
C ALA A 34 -1.90 1.17 3.34
N SER A 35 -1.24 1.12 4.51
CA SER A 35 -1.26 2.20 5.51
C SER A 35 -0.20 3.25 5.19
N GLN A 36 -0.64 4.44 4.80
CA GLN A 36 0.28 5.55 4.56
C GLN A 36 1.08 5.92 5.82
N THR A 37 0.49 5.79 7.00
CA THR A 37 1.18 6.03 8.28
C THR A 37 2.33 5.06 8.50
N GLU A 38 2.13 3.78 8.16
CA GLU A 38 3.17 2.77 8.25
C GLU A 38 4.29 3.02 7.23
N VAL A 39 3.94 3.44 6.01
CA VAL A 39 4.93 3.89 5.01
C VAL A 39 5.80 5.00 5.59
N GLN A 40 5.19 6.05 6.17
CA GLN A 40 5.95 7.17 6.73
C GLN A 40 6.86 6.74 7.89
N ALA A 41 6.37 5.86 8.77
CA ALA A 41 7.16 5.36 9.89
C ALA A 41 8.39 4.56 9.41
N LEU A 42 8.22 3.70 8.41
CA LEU A 42 9.32 2.90 7.85
C LEU A 42 10.33 3.75 7.08
N LEU A 43 9.88 4.75 6.32
CA LEU A 43 10.75 5.73 5.69
C LEU A 43 11.59 6.49 6.74
N ALA A 44 10.97 6.92 7.84
CA ALA A 44 11.68 7.56 8.95
C ALA A 44 12.68 6.62 9.64
N ALA A 45 12.41 5.31 9.63
CA ALA A 45 13.31 4.26 10.12
C ALA A 45 14.43 3.89 9.12
N GLY A 46 14.52 4.56 7.97
CA GLY A 46 15.58 4.35 6.97
C GLY A 46 15.27 3.28 5.92
N TRP A 47 14.02 2.86 5.79
CA TRP A 47 13.59 2.01 4.69
C TRP A 47 13.43 2.84 3.41
N SER A 48 13.50 2.17 2.26
CA SER A 48 13.28 2.79 0.95
C SER A 48 11.92 2.40 0.41
N SER A 49 11.11 3.38 -0.02
CA SER A 49 9.87 3.08 -0.74
C SER A 49 10.16 2.72 -2.19
N GLU A 50 9.54 1.64 -2.68
CA GLU A 50 9.59 1.23 -4.09
C GLU A 50 8.30 1.60 -4.85
N ASN A 51 7.50 2.52 -4.28
CA ASN A 51 6.18 2.91 -4.75
C ASN A 51 5.11 1.80 -4.59
N ILE A 52 4.05 1.89 -5.39
CA ILE A 52 2.93 0.95 -5.37
C ILE A 52 3.41 -0.37 -5.99
N GLY A 53 3.37 -1.45 -5.21
CA GLY A 53 3.67 -2.80 -5.69
C GLY A 53 2.50 -3.39 -6.49
N TRP A 54 1.28 -3.27 -5.96
CA TRP A 54 0.04 -3.65 -6.65
C TRP A 54 -1.18 -2.95 -6.05
N TYR A 55 -2.32 -3.14 -6.70
CA TYR A 55 -3.61 -2.78 -6.15
C TYR A 55 -4.34 -4.05 -5.68
N GLY A 56 -4.73 -4.08 -4.41
CA GLY A 56 -5.64 -5.09 -3.87
C GLY A 56 -7.10 -4.83 -4.26
N ASN A 57 -7.93 -5.86 -4.16
CA ASN A 57 -9.37 -5.80 -4.47
C ASN A 57 -10.19 -5.22 -3.31
#